data_AF-A0A4Y2JZR4-F1
#
_entry.id   AF-A0A4Y2JZR4-F1
#
_cell.length_a   1.000
_cell.length_b   1.000
_cell.length_c   1.000
_cell.angle_alpha   90.00
_cell.angle_beta   90.00
_cell.angle_gamma   90.00
#
_symmetry.space_group_name_H-M   'P 1'
#
loop_
_entity.id
_entity.type
_entity.pdbx_description
1 polymer ?
#
loop_
_entity_poly.entity_id
_entity_poly.type
_entity_poly.pdbx_seq_one_letter_code
_entity_poly.pdbx_strand_id
1 'polypeptide(L)' 'MAYLGTGRKHDLINLATELGLQVTEGLKVVELKQLITSAESYDEEFTNNLFKSIIDERMAVAADKEAERLAVAAEKEAER' A
#
# COMPACT_ATOMS: atom_id res chain seq x y z
N MET A 1 4.89 15.86 4.09
CA MET A 1 4.23 15.36 2.85
C MET A 1 5.07 14.46 1.92
N ALA A 2 6.41 14.46 1.96
CA ALA A 2 7.23 13.61 1.06
C ALA A 2 6.95 12.09 1.20
N TYR A 3 6.45 11.65 2.37
CA TYR A 3 6.22 10.24 2.67
C TYR A 3 5.14 9.59 1.78
N LEU A 4 4.11 10.32 1.33
CA LEU A 4 3.12 9.78 0.39
C LEU A 4 3.72 9.45 -0.99
N GLY A 5 4.98 9.81 -1.24
CA GLY A 5 5.74 9.40 -2.42
C GLY A 5 6.38 8.02 -2.33
N THR A 6 6.41 7.36 -1.17
CA THR A 6 7.09 6.07 -0.99
C THR A 6 6.24 4.86 -1.43
N GLY A 7 4.92 5.04 -1.52
CA GLY A 7 3.97 4.01 -1.92
C GLY A 7 3.53 4.10 -3.39
N ARG A 8 2.82 3.05 -3.81
CA ARG A 8 2.13 2.93 -5.10
C ARG A 8 0.77 3.61 -5.04
N LYS A 9 0.17 3.85 -6.21
CA LYS A 9 -1.21 4.39 -6.32
C LYS A 9 -2.22 3.59 -5.49
N HIS A 10 -2.11 2.26 -5.49
CA HIS A 10 -3.02 1.39 -4.73
C HIS A 10 -2.89 1.60 -3.22
N ASP A 11 -1.68 1.78 -2.70
CA ASP A 11 -1.47 2.06 -1.27
C ASP A 11 -2.14 3.39 -0.87
N LEU A 12 -2.09 4.40 -1.74
CA LEU A 12 -2.74 5.69 -1.50
C LEU A 12 -4.28 5.57 -1.52
N ILE A 13 -4.83 4.70 -2.37
CA ILE A 13 -6.26 4.40 -2.38
C ILE A 13 -6.67 3.70 -1.08
N ASN A 14 -5.88 2.73 -0.61
CA ASN A 14 -6.14 2.02 0.63
C ASN A 14 -6.05 2.98 1.82
N LEU A 15 -5.02 3.83 1.87
CA LEU A 15 -4.88 4.85 2.90
C LEU A 15 -6.09 5.79 2.92
N ALA A 16 -6.52 6.32 1.78
CA ALA A 16 -7.69 7.18 1.72
C ALA A 16 -8.96 6.46 2.18
N THR A 17 -9.12 5.19 1.81
CA THR A 17 -10.25 4.35 2.25
C THR A 17 -10.25 4.13 3.76
N GLU A 18 -9.10 3.80 4.36
CA GLU A 18 -8.96 3.59 5.81
C GLU A 18 -9.15 4.87 6.62
N LEU A 19 -8.81 6.02 6.05
CA LEU A 19 -9.13 7.34 6.61
C LEU A 19 -10.61 7.73 6.45
N GLY A 20 -11.44 6.88 5.85
CA GLY A 20 -12.86 7.14 5.61
C GLY A 20 -13.12 8.16 4.49
N LEU A 21 -12.12 8.44 3.65
CA LEU A 21 -12.24 9.37 2.53
C LEU A 21 -12.88 8.65 1.34
N GLN A 22 -13.81 9.33 0.66
CA GLN A 22 -14.43 8.80 -0.53
C GLN A 22 -13.46 8.85 -1.71
N VAL A 23 -12.99 7.67 -2.13
CA VAL A 23 -12.15 7.50 -3.33
C VAL A 23 -13.06 7.25 -4.53
N THR A 24 -13.03 8.15 -5.51
CA THR A 24 -13.70 7.94 -6.80
C THR A 24 -12.79 7.20 -7.78
N GLU A 25 -13.38 6.43 -8.69
CA GLU A 25 -12.61 5.78 -9.74
C GLU A 25 -11.89 6.82 -10.62
N GLY A 26 -10.67 6.50 -11.03
CA GLY A 26 -9.90 7.33 -11.95
C GLY A 26 -9.01 8.40 -11.31
N LEU A 27 -9.10 8.65 -10.00
CA LEU A 27 -8.22 9.62 -9.32
C LEU A 27 -6.74 9.34 -9.59
N LYS A 28 -5.97 10.39 -9.93
CA LYS A 28 -4.52 10.36 -10.12
C LYS A 28 -3.81 10.36 -8.78
N VAL A 29 -2.53 9.97 -8.79
CA VAL A 29 -1.67 9.99 -7.59
C VAL A 29 -1.64 11.36 -6.92
N VAL A 30 -1.56 12.44 -7.69
CA VAL A 30 -1.57 13.81 -7.15
C VAL A 30 -2.91 14.16 -6.50
N GLU A 31 -4.02 13.72 -7.08
CA GLU A 31 -5.37 13.98 -6.57
C GLU A 31 -5.62 13.17 -5.29
N LEU A 32 -5.12 11.94 -5.21
CA LEU A 32 -5.16 11.13 -3.97
C LEU A 32 -4.35 11.76 -2.84
N LYS A 33 -3.13 12.22 -3.14
CA LYS A 33 -2.28 12.91 -2.15
C LYS A 33 -2.99 14.17 -1.63
N GLN A 34 -3.56 14.94 -2.55
CA GLN A 34 -4.30 16.14 -2.20
C GLN A 34 -5.52 15.80 -1.32
N LEU A 35 -6.35 14.84 -1.74
CA LEU A 35 -7.52 14.37 -0.98
C LEU A 35 -7.18 14.00 0.47
N ILE A 36 -6.09 13.25 0.67
CA ILE A 36 -5.62 12.84 2.00
C ILE A 36 -5.17 14.06 2.82
N THR A 37 -4.30 14.90 2.25
CA THR A 37 -3.70 16.04 2.99
C THR A 37 -4.65 17.22 3.19
N SER A 38 -5.74 17.30 2.42
CA SER A 38 -6.76 18.35 2.55
C SER A 38 -7.93 17.94 3.44
N ALA A 39 -7.93 16.72 3.99
CA ALA A 39 -8.96 16.29 4.91
C ALA A 39 -8.91 17.14 6.20
N GLU A 40 -10.06 17.53 6.74
CA GLU A 40 -10.14 18.26 8.00
C GLU A 40 -9.55 17.46 9.17
N SER A 41 -9.68 16.13 9.10
CA SER A 41 -9.12 15.16 10.05
C SER A 41 -7.65 14.82 9.80
N TYR A 42 -6.95 15.52 8.90
CA TYR A 42 -5.58 15.18 8.56
C TYR A 42 -4.62 15.40 9.74
N ASP A 43 -4.05 14.30 10.21
CA ASP A 43 -2.93 14.26 11.15
C ASP A 43 -1.72 13.63 10.44
N GLU A 44 -0.61 14.38 10.31
CA GLU A 44 0.55 13.92 9.54
C GLU A 44 1.24 12.70 10.17
N GLU A 45 1.32 12.63 11.50
CA GLU A 45 2.00 11.53 12.18
C GLU A 45 1.18 10.25 12.07
N PHE A 46 -0.12 10.34 12.39
CA PHE A 46 -1.05 9.22 12.26
C PHE A 46 -1.11 8.71 10.82
N THR A 47 -1.27 9.61 9.85
CA THR A 47 -1.37 9.24 8.44
C THR A 47 -0.08 8.59 7.92
N ASN A 48 1.09 9.08 8.35
CA ASN A 48 2.37 8.48 7.98
C ASN A 48 2.55 7.09 8.58
N ASN A 49 2.21 6.91 9.85
CA ASN A 49 2.30 5.61 10.52
C ASN A 49 1.35 4.60 9.87
N LEU A 50 0.12 5.00 9.57
CA LEU A 50 -0.84 4.17 8.86
C LEU A 50 -0.34 3.77 7.46
N PHE A 51 0.20 4.74 6.71
CA PHE A 51 0.72 4.48 5.36
C PHE A 51 1.90 3.51 5.35
N LYS A 52 2.79 3.61 6.34
CA LYS A 52 3.90 2.66 6.51
C LYS A 52 3.37 1.25 6.74
N SER A 53 2.41 1.06 7.64
CA SER A 53 1.81 -0.25 7.89
C SER A 53 1.20 -0.86 6.62
N ILE A 54 0.46 -0.08 5.84
CA ILE A 54 -0.11 -0.53 4.55
C ILE A 54 0.98 -1.00 3.58
N ILE A 55 2.07 -0.25 3.48
CA ILE A 55 3.21 -0.61 2.62
C ILE A 55 3.89 -1.89 3.13
N ASP A 56 4.13 -1.99 4.43
CA ASP A 56 4.80 -3.11 5.06
C ASP A 56 3.99 -4.40 4.91
N GLU A 57 2.68 -4.36 5.14
CA GLU A 57 1.77 -5.48 4.93
C GLU A 57 1.80 -5.96 3.47
N ARG A 58 1.73 -5.04 2.51
CA ARG A 58 1.83 -5.40 1.09
C ARG A 58 3.18 -6.07 0.77
N MET A 59 4.27 -5.58 1.35
CA MET A 59 5.60 -6.16 1.14
C MET A 59 5.72 -7.56 1.75
N ALA A 60 5.17 -7.76 2.96
CA ALA A 60 5.13 -9.06 3.61
C ALA A 60 4.37 -10.09 2.75
N VAL A 61 3.16 -9.74 2.30
CA VAL A 61 2.36 -10.62 1.42
C VAL A 61 3.09 -10.93 0.11
N ALA A 62 3.83 -9.98 -0.45
CA ALA A 62 4.62 -10.21 -1.66
C ALA A 62 5.80 -11.16 -1.43
N ALA A 63 6.47 -11.05 -0.28
CA ALA A 63 7.57 -11.91 0.11
C ALA A 63 7.10 -13.35 0.37
N ASP A 64 6.00 -13.52 1.11
CA ASP A 64 5.44 -14.86 1.40
C ASP A 64 5.05 -15.59 0.11
N LYS A 65 4.39 -14.89 -0.81
CA LYS A 65 4.02 -15.46 -2.12
C LYS A 65 5.23 -15.84 -2.97
N GLU A 66 6.35 -15.12 -2.84
CA GLU A 66 7.58 -15.48 -3.55
C GLU A 66 8.25 -16.69 -2.90
N ALA A 67 8.31 -16.74 -1.58
CA ALA A 67 8.84 -17.89 -0.85
C ALA A 67 8.08 -19.18 -1.19
N GLU A 68 6.75 -19.12 -1.24
CA GLU A 68 5.89 -20.23 -1.65
C GLU A 68 6.18 -20.68 -3.09
N ARG A 69 6.30 -19.73 -4.03
CA ARG A 69 6.63 -20.05 -5.43
C ARG A 69 7.98 -20.76 -5.55
N LEU A 70 8.99 -20.31 -4.80
CA LEU A 70 10.32 -20.91 -4.81
C LEU A 70 10.31 -22.31 -4.19
N ALA A 71 9.61 -22.51 -3.08
CA ALA A 71 9.46 -23.83 -2.46
C ALA A 71 8.79 -24.84 -3.42
N VAL A 72 7.69 -24.45 -4.05
CA VAL A 72 6.98 -25.29 -5.03
C VAL A 72 7.83 -25.59 -6.26
N ALA A 73 8.65 -24.63 -6.71
CA ALA A 73 9.57 -24.85 -7.83
C ALA A 73 10.68 -25.84 -7.48
N ALA A 74 11.26 -25.72 -6.27
CA ALA A 74 12.31 -26.61 -5.78
C ALA A 74 11.81 -28.05 -5.59
N GLU A 75 10.59 -28.24 -5.05
CA GLU A 75 9.98 -29.56 -4.93
C GLU A 75 9.79 -30.22 -6.31
N LYS A 76 9.29 -29.48 -7.30
CA LYS A 76 9.11 -30.00 -8.67
C LYS A 76 10.43 -30.34 -9.38
N GLU A 77 11.51 -29.63 -9.07
CA GLU A 77 12.83 -29.92 -9.62
C GLU A 77 13.44 -31.16 -8.96
N ALA A 78 13.23 -31.35 -7.65
CA ALA A 78 13.70 -32.54 -6.93
C ALA A 78 12.98 -33.84 -7.34
N GLU A 79 11.76 -33.75 -7.88
CA GLU A 79 10.97 -34.88 -8.39
C GLU A 79 11.27 -35.28 -9.86
N ARG A 80 12.12 -34.54 -10.57
CA ARG A 80 12.54 -34.82 -11.96
C ARG A 80 13.83 -35.62 -12.05
#